data_AF-A0A2W5TZC9-F1
#
_entry.id   AF-A0A2W5TZC9-F1
#
_cell.length_a   1.000
_cell.length_b   1.000
_cell.length_c   1.000
_cell.angle_alpha   90.00
_cell.angle_beta   90.00
_cell.angle_gamma   90.00
#
_symmetry.space_group_name_H-M   'P 1'
#
loop_
_entity.id
_entity.type
_entity.pdbx_description
1 polymer ?
#
loop_
_entity_poly.entity_id
_entity_poly.type
_entity_poly.pdbx_seq_one_letter_code
_entity_poly.pdbx_strand_id
1 'polypeptide(L)'
;MRVSLGTVSGYAQTEKQKLGEATDLMAKVLNSREFRDAVLSSKFTGEARSPREIYESIRAAKENFTDAADGEVDLNLKLENFSWFQRKVVGYTTPSSDTITTNRRFCGSYEPAEVAGHLAHEWLHKLGFEHDHAATRDRPFSVPYAVGDLVERLAKGRLTPL
;
A
#
# COMPACT_ATOMS: atom_id res chain seq x y z
N MET A 1 0.17 -7.77 12.13
CA MET A 1 -0.56 -6.69 11.46
C MET A 1 -1.88 -7.24 11.02
N ARG A 2 -2.93 -6.82 11.71
CA ARG A 2 -4.29 -6.94 11.20
C ARG A 2 -4.47 -5.84 10.15
N VAL A 3 -5.30 -6.08 9.14
CA VAL A 3 -5.75 -5.05 8.20
C VAL A 3 -7.23 -4.83 8.49
N SER A 4 -7.59 -3.59 8.78
CA SER A 4 -8.95 -3.20 9.13
C SER A 4 -9.53 -2.22 8.13
N LEU A 5 -10.79 -2.48 7.81
CA LEU A 5 -11.58 -1.64 6.93
C LEU A 5 -12.45 -0.74 7.79
N GLY A 6 -12.21 0.57 7.68
CA GLY A 6 -13.10 1.59 8.24
C GLY A 6 -14.24 1.88 7.26
N THR A 7 -14.30 3.13 6.79
CA THR A 7 -15.28 3.54 5.78
C THR A 7 -14.93 2.92 4.42
N VAL A 8 -15.87 2.20 3.80
CA VAL A 8 -15.72 1.65 2.44
C VAL A 8 -16.88 2.11 1.56
N SER A 9 -16.58 2.92 0.53
CA SER A 9 -17.59 3.53 -0.34
C SER A 9 -17.29 3.37 -1.83
N GLY A 10 -18.35 3.32 -2.64
CA GLY A 10 -18.25 3.17 -4.11
C GLY A 10 -18.02 1.75 -4.61
N TYR A 11 -17.76 0.77 -3.75
CA TYR A 11 -17.58 -0.64 -4.14
C TYR A 11 -18.92 -1.39 -4.28
N ALA A 12 -19.14 -2.02 -5.44
CA ALA A 12 -20.16 -3.04 -5.65
C ALA A 12 -19.81 -4.35 -4.93
N GLN A 13 -20.75 -5.28 -4.82
CA GLN A 13 -20.55 -6.51 -4.03
C GLN A 13 -19.37 -7.36 -4.52
N THR A 14 -19.20 -7.51 -5.83
CA THR A 14 -18.08 -8.24 -6.43
C THR A 14 -16.74 -7.53 -6.20
N GLU A 15 -16.74 -6.19 -6.23
CA GLU A 15 -15.54 -5.39 -5.93
C GLU A 15 -15.18 -5.48 -4.44
N LYS A 16 -16.17 -5.58 -3.54
CA LYS A 16 -15.94 -5.83 -2.10
C LYS A 16 -15.35 -7.21 -1.84
N GLN A 17 -15.72 -8.23 -2.60
CA GLN A 17 -15.11 -9.57 -2.49
C GLN A 17 -13.62 -9.52 -2.87
N LYS A 18 -13.31 -8.92 -4.03
CA LYS A 18 -11.92 -8.70 -4.46
C LYS A 18 -11.13 -7.88 -3.43
N LEU A 19 -11.74 -6.83 -2.87
CA LEU A 19 -11.12 -6.03 -1.82
C LEU A 19 -10.81 -6.87 -0.58
N GLY A 20 -11.75 -7.73 -0.14
CA GLY A 20 -11.52 -8.65 0.98
C GLY A 20 -10.34 -9.58 0.75
N GLU A 21 -10.27 -10.20 -0.43
CA GLU A 21 -9.14 -11.05 -0.82
C GLU A 21 -7.82 -10.26 -0.84
N ALA A 22 -7.82 -9.04 -1.35
CA ALA A 22 -6.65 -8.17 -1.37
C ALA A 22 -6.17 -7.81 0.05
N THR A 23 -7.08 -7.47 0.96
CA THR A 23 -6.72 -7.15 2.35
C THR A 23 -6.22 -8.37 3.11
N ASP A 24 -6.78 -9.55 2.85
CA ASP A 24 -6.29 -10.81 3.44
C ASP A 24 -4.87 -11.15 2.94
N LEU A 25 -4.61 -10.96 1.65
CA LEU A 25 -3.27 -11.11 1.07
C LEU A 25 -2.28 -10.11 1.67
N MET A 26 -2.65 -8.84 1.78
CA MET A 26 -1.83 -7.80 2.40
C MET A 26 -1.50 -8.17 3.85
N ALA A 27 -2.50 -8.55 4.64
CA ALA A 27 -2.32 -8.99 6.02
C ALA A 27 -1.37 -10.19 6.11
N LYS A 28 -1.57 -11.21 5.26
CA LYS A 28 -0.70 -12.39 5.22
C LYS A 28 0.75 -12.00 4.91
N VAL A 29 0.98 -11.16 3.91
CA VAL A 29 2.32 -10.73 3.49
C VAL A 29 3.00 -9.91 4.58
N LEU A 30 2.34 -8.92 5.17
CA LEU A 30 2.92 -8.05 6.22
C LEU A 30 3.31 -8.81 7.50
N ASN A 31 2.76 -10.02 7.70
CA ASN A 31 3.13 -10.91 8.81
C ASN A 31 4.14 -12.00 8.42
N SER A 32 4.54 -12.08 7.17
CA SER A 32 5.47 -13.09 6.67
C SER A 32 6.92 -12.77 7.04
N ARG A 33 7.76 -13.80 7.12
CA ARG A 33 9.21 -13.62 7.35
C ARG A 33 9.87 -13.05 6.10
N GLU A 34 9.38 -13.45 4.95
CA GLU A 34 9.84 -13.07 3.63
C GLU A 34 9.69 -11.57 3.42
N PHE A 35 8.56 -10.99 3.85
CA PHE A 35 8.37 -9.54 3.84
C PHE A 35 9.38 -8.82 4.74
N ARG A 36 9.52 -9.27 5.99
CA ARG A 36 10.50 -8.69 6.93
C ARG A 36 11.91 -8.72 6.35
N ASP A 37 12.35 -9.89 5.88
CA ASP A 37 13.72 -10.09 5.43
C ASP A 37 13.99 -9.27 4.15
N ALA A 38 12.99 -9.15 3.27
CA ALA A 38 13.08 -8.31 2.07
C ALA A 38 13.16 -6.82 2.42
N VAL A 39 12.33 -6.32 3.36
CA VAL A 39 12.42 -4.91 3.79
C VAL A 39 13.76 -4.62 4.45
N LEU A 40 14.22 -5.47 5.37
CA LEU A 40 15.48 -5.26 6.09
C LEU A 40 16.73 -5.32 5.21
N SER A 41 16.64 -5.97 4.04
CA SER A 41 17.74 -6.07 3.06
C SER A 41 17.62 -5.08 1.90
N SER A 42 16.50 -4.35 1.79
CA SER A 42 16.26 -3.39 0.70
C SER A 42 17.12 -2.15 0.81
N LYS A 43 17.47 -1.58 -0.34
CA LYS A 43 18.08 -0.25 -0.47
C LYS A 43 17.02 0.73 -0.92
N PHE A 44 16.50 1.52 0.02
CA PHE A 44 15.53 2.57 -0.29
C PHE A 44 16.22 3.87 -0.70
N THR A 45 15.58 4.67 -1.54
CA THR A 45 16.03 5.99 -1.96
C THR A 45 15.05 7.07 -1.54
N GLY A 46 15.54 8.30 -1.33
CA GLY A 46 14.69 9.43 -0.92
C GLY A 46 14.19 9.36 0.52
N GLU A 47 14.80 8.49 1.33
CA GLU A 47 14.44 8.28 2.74
C GLU A 47 15.72 8.28 3.59
N ALA A 48 15.68 8.96 4.74
CA ALA A 48 16.80 9.04 5.67
C ALA A 48 16.83 7.87 6.67
N ARG A 49 15.66 7.28 6.94
CA ARG A 49 15.50 6.09 7.78
C ARG A 49 16.22 4.89 7.18
N SER A 50 16.90 4.13 8.04
CA SER A 50 17.46 2.84 7.70
C SER A 50 16.36 1.80 7.39
N PRO A 51 16.68 0.71 6.67
CA PRO A 51 15.72 -0.37 6.42
C PRO A 51 15.08 -0.94 7.70
N ARG A 52 15.83 -0.96 8.81
CA ARG A 52 15.32 -1.35 10.12
C ARG A 52 14.28 -0.36 10.65
N GLU A 53 14.56 0.94 10.63
CA GLU A 53 13.62 1.97 11.07
C GLU A 53 12.37 2.02 10.19
N ILE A 54 12.51 1.79 8.89
CA ILE A 54 11.38 1.65 7.96
C ILE A 54 10.51 0.45 8.36
N TYR A 55 11.11 -0.72 8.57
CA TYR A 55 10.38 -1.90 9.02
C TYR A 55 9.71 -1.69 10.38
N GLU A 56 10.38 -1.06 11.33
CA GLU A 56 9.82 -0.74 12.65
C GLU A 56 8.65 0.25 12.53
N SER A 57 8.75 1.26 11.65
CA SER A 57 7.64 2.18 11.35
C SER A 57 6.43 1.46 10.75
N ILE A 58 6.68 0.54 9.80
CA ILE A 58 5.62 -0.30 9.22
C ILE A 58 4.96 -1.15 10.31
N ARG A 59 5.75 -1.79 11.18
CA ARG A 59 5.23 -2.66 12.25
C ARG A 59 4.50 -1.91 13.35
N ALA A 60 4.91 -0.68 13.65
CA ALA A 60 4.23 0.19 14.60
C ALA A 60 2.89 0.68 14.05
N ALA A 61 2.78 0.81 12.72
CA ALA A 61 1.56 1.20 12.01
C ALA A 61 0.91 2.48 12.56
N LYS A 62 1.73 3.45 12.94
CA LYS A 62 1.24 4.73 13.42
C LYS A 62 0.87 5.61 12.23
N GLU A 63 -0.37 5.56 11.75
CA GLU A 63 -0.82 6.50 10.72
C GLU A 63 -0.88 7.94 11.22
N ASN A 64 -0.76 8.89 10.29
CA ASN A 64 -0.89 10.32 10.57
C ASN A 64 -2.27 10.75 11.14
N PHE A 65 -3.25 9.84 11.12
CA PHE A 65 -4.62 10.08 11.54
C PHE A 65 -5.04 9.27 12.77
N THR A 66 -4.12 8.50 13.37
CA THR A 66 -4.35 7.71 14.58
C THR A 66 -3.59 8.29 15.77
N ASP A 67 -4.19 8.22 16.96
CA ASP A 67 -3.61 8.82 18.18
C ASP A 67 -2.39 8.03 18.70
N ALA A 68 -2.33 6.73 18.40
CA ALA A 68 -1.32 5.82 18.91
C ALA A 68 -0.89 4.79 17.87
N ALA A 69 0.33 4.28 18.02
CA ALA A 69 0.78 3.10 17.31
C ALA A 69 0.09 1.86 17.90
N ASP A 70 -0.66 1.12 17.09
CA ASP A 70 -1.39 -0.08 17.52
C ASP A 70 -1.02 -1.34 16.70
N GLY A 71 -0.18 -1.20 15.67
CA GLY A 71 0.26 -2.30 14.81
C GLY A 71 -0.84 -2.82 13.87
N GLU A 72 -1.90 -2.05 13.66
CA GLU A 72 -3.01 -2.31 12.75
C GLU A 72 -2.90 -1.43 11.49
N VAL A 73 -3.27 -1.97 10.33
CA VAL A 73 -3.35 -1.19 9.09
C VAL A 73 -4.79 -0.72 8.94
N ASP A 74 -5.03 0.57 9.11
CA ASP A 74 -6.36 1.15 8.99
C ASP A 74 -6.63 1.72 7.58
N LEU A 75 -7.65 1.19 6.92
CA LEU A 75 -8.00 1.52 5.55
C LEU A 75 -9.39 2.14 5.44
N ASN A 76 -9.44 3.46 5.20
CA ASN A 76 -10.62 4.18 4.75
C ASN A 76 -10.58 4.28 3.21
N LEU A 77 -11.53 3.66 2.52
CA LEU A 77 -11.45 3.38 1.09
C LEU A 77 -12.62 3.96 0.30
N LYS A 78 -12.27 4.54 -0.86
CA LYS A 78 -13.21 5.06 -1.84
C LYS A 78 -12.88 4.52 -3.23
N LEU A 79 -13.88 4.01 -3.96
CA LEU A 79 -13.72 3.55 -5.34
C LEU A 79 -14.48 4.45 -6.31
N GLU A 80 -13.75 5.11 -7.22
CA GLU A 80 -14.34 6.12 -8.12
C GLU A 80 -13.95 5.92 -9.58
N ASN A 81 -14.79 6.42 -10.48
CA ASN A 81 -14.41 6.59 -11.88
C ASN A 81 -13.66 7.91 -12.02
N PHE A 82 -12.36 7.83 -12.32
CA PHE A 82 -11.56 9.04 -12.53
C PHE A 82 -11.83 9.69 -13.88
N SER A 83 -11.62 11.00 -13.92
CA SER A 83 -11.73 11.77 -15.16
C SER A 83 -10.69 11.32 -16.21
N TRP A 84 -10.91 11.70 -17.47
CA TRP A 84 -9.98 11.39 -18.57
C TRP A 84 -8.53 11.82 -18.30
N PHE A 85 -8.33 12.94 -17.59
CA PHE A 85 -7.00 13.46 -17.27
C PHE A 85 -6.25 12.62 -16.24
N GLN A 86 -6.96 11.83 -15.43
CA GLN A 86 -6.40 10.96 -14.39
C GLN A 86 -6.50 9.48 -14.76
N ARG A 87 -6.78 9.15 -16.02
CA ARG A 87 -7.01 7.76 -16.50
C ARG A 87 -5.83 6.80 -16.34
N LYS A 88 -4.63 7.32 -16.03
CA LYS A 88 -3.40 6.56 -15.80
C LYS A 88 -3.02 6.45 -14.32
N VAL A 89 -3.80 7.07 -13.44
CA VAL A 89 -3.60 7.04 -11.99
C VAL A 89 -4.36 5.85 -11.42
N VAL A 90 -3.65 4.95 -10.73
CA VAL A 90 -4.22 3.75 -10.10
C VAL A 90 -5.07 4.14 -8.89
N GLY A 91 -4.55 5.05 -8.08
CA GLY A 91 -5.23 5.68 -6.97
C GLY A 91 -4.37 6.82 -6.44
N TYR A 92 -4.83 7.41 -5.35
CA TYR A 92 -4.07 8.39 -4.62
C TYR A 92 -4.57 8.49 -3.19
N THR A 93 -3.74 9.12 -2.37
CA THR A 93 -4.14 9.69 -1.12
C THR A 93 -3.59 11.10 -0.95
N THR A 94 -4.11 11.86 0.00
CA THR A 94 -3.63 13.21 0.30
C THR A 94 -3.19 13.33 1.75
N PRO A 95 -2.28 14.26 2.09
CA PRO A 95 -1.83 14.46 3.48
C PRO A 95 -2.94 14.91 4.43
N SER A 96 -4.05 15.45 3.91
CA SER A 96 -5.15 16.03 4.70
C SER A 96 -6.37 15.12 4.84
N SER A 97 -6.30 13.88 4.35
CA SER A 97 -7.40 12.92 4.43
C SER A 97 -6.85 11.55 4.77
N ASP A 98 -7.54 10.79 5.60
CA ASP A 98 -7.25 9.38 5.88
C ASP A 98 -7.70 8.44 4.74
N THR A 99 -8.39 8.97 3.73
CA THR A 99 -9.03 8.16 2.69
C THR A 99 -8.07 7.84 1.54
N ILE A 100 -8.02 6.57 1.16
CA ILE A 100 -7.37 6.08 -0.05
C ILE A 100 -8.43 6.00 -1.15
N THR A 101 -8.22 6.76 -2.23
CA THR A 101 -9.12 6.75 -3.39
C THR A 101 -8.52 5.90 -4.49
N THR A 102 -9.21 4.84 -4.89
CA THR A 102 -8.80 3.94 -5.95
C THR A 102 -9.63 4.20 -7.21
N ASN A 103 -8.96 4.16 -8.36
CA ASN A 103 -9.61 4.26 -9.66
C ASN A 103 -10.25 2.92 -10.03
N ARG A 104 -11.57 2.92 -10.24
CA ARG A 104 -12.38 1.73 -10.56
C ARG A 104 -11.86 0.96 -11.75
N ARG A 105 -11.31 1.65 -12.76
CA ARG A 105 -10.72 1.01 -13.94
C ARG A 105 -9.65 -0.01 -13.54
N PHE A 106 -8.72 0.40 -12.67
CA PHE A 106 -7.60 -0.43 -12.26
C PHE A 106 -8.05 -1.52 -11.29
N CYS A 107 -8.89 -1.17 -10.31
CA CYS A 107 -9.51 -2.18 -9.43
C CYS A 107 -10.25 -3.28 -10.22
N GLY A 108 -10.95 -2.91 -11.30
CA GLY A 108 -11.62 -3.84 -12.19
C GLY A 108 -10.65 -4.77 -12.93
N SER A 109 -9.56 -4.24 -13.48
CA SER A 109 -8.57 -5.01 -14.27
C SER A 109 -7.53 -5.76 -13.45
N TYR A 110 -7.31 -5.36 -12.19
CA TYR A 110 -6.28 -5.92 -11.33
C TYR A 110 -6.71 -7.22 -10.66
N GLU A 111 -5.74 -8.10 -10.45
CA GLU A 111 -5.85 -9.24 -9.55
C GLU A 111 -5.85 -8.77 -8.08
N PRO A 112 -6.39 -9.56 -7.14
CA PRO A 112 -6.37 -9.21 -5.71
C PRO A 112 -4.98 -8.86 -5.17
N ALA A 113 -3.92 -9.53 -5.65
CA ALA A 113 -2.54 -9.24 -5.26
C ALA A 113 -2.05 -7.85 -5.72
N GLU A 114 -2.49 -7.39 -6.89
CA GLU A 114 -2.15 -6.06 -7.43
C GLU A 114 -2.91 -4.96 -6.67
N VAL A 115 -4.16 -5.24 -6.29
CA VAL A 115 -4.91 -4.38 -5.36
C VAL A 115 -4.21 -4.32 -4.00
N ALA A 116 -3.71 -5.44 -3.48
CA ALA A 116 -2.96 -5.47 -2.21
C ALA A 116 -1.69 -4.61 -2.25
N GLY A 117 -0.91 -4.71 -3.34
CA GLY A 117 0.28 -3.87 -3.53
C GLY A 117 -0.05 -2.37 -3.65
N HIS A 118 -1.13 -2.05 -4.38
CA HIS A 118 -1.66 -0.68 -4.46
C HIS A 118 -2.08 -0.14 -3.09
N LEU A 119 -2.86 -0.89 -2.32
CA LEU A 119 -3.29 -0.46 -0.98
C LEU A 119 -2.10 -0.27 -0.04
N ALA A 120 -1.09 -1.15 -0.10
CA ALA A 120 0.13 -1.01 0.68
C ALA A 120 0.90 0.26 0.31
N HIS A 121 1.02 0.58 -0.98
CA HIS A 121 1.64 1.81 -1.47
C HIS A 121 0.95 3.05 -0.87
N GLU A 122 -0.36 3.14 -1.02
CA GLU A 122 -1.13 4.29 -0.55
C GLU A 122 -1.17 4.39 0.99
N TRP A 123 -1.19 3.26 1.69
CA TRP A 123 -1.10 3.22 3.15
C TRP A 123 0.27 3.70 3.67
N LEU A 124 1.37 3.45 2.95
CA LEU A 124 2.70 3.95 3.37
C LEU A 124 2.79 5.47 3.35
N HIS A 125 2.03 6.14 2.47
CA HIS A 125 1.86 7.58 2.56
C HIS A 125 1.19 8.02 3.87
N LYS A 126 0.35 7.17 4.49
CA LYS A 126 -0.22 7.41 5.82
C LYS A 126 0.76 7.26 6.95
N LEU A 127 1.87 6.57 6.74
CA LEU A 127 3.00 6.50 7.67
C LEU A 127 4.03 7.63 7.42
N GLY A 128 3.73 8.58 6.54
CA GLY A 128 4.60 9.70 6.21
C GLY A 128 5.78 9.33 5.30
N PHE A 129 5.69 8.21 4.57
CA PHE A 129 6.64 7.92 3.50
C PHE A 129 6.23 8.65 2.21
N GLU A 130 7.19 9.25 1.53
CA GLU A 130 6.96 10.05 0.32
C GLU A 130 7.80 9.53 -0.85
N HIS A 131 7.53 10.05 -2.05
CA HIS A 131 8.35 9.80 -3.22
C HIS A 131 8.28 10.99 -4.19
N ASP A 132 9.22 11.07 -5.13
CA ASP A 132 9.20 12.10 -6.17
C ASP A 132 7.87 12.11 -6.95
N HIS A 133 7.32 13.31 -7.18
CA HIS A 133 6.15 13.48 -8.02
C HIS A 133 6.45 13.14 -9.50
N ALA A 134 7.65 13.51 -9.96
CA ALA A 134 8.11 13.18 -11.31
C ALA A 134 8.62 11.73 -11.40
N ALA A 135 8.51 11.11 -12.57
CA ALA A 135 9.08 9.80 -12.83
C ALA A 135 10.62 9.88 -12.90
N THR A 136 11.28 9.77 -11.76
CA THR A 136 12.74 9.73 -11.63
C THR A 136 13.25 8.29 -11.61
N ARG A 137 14.56 8.11 -11.83
CA ARG A 137 15.23 6.81 -11.71
C ARG A 137 15.08 6.20 -10.32
N ASP A 138 15.03 7.05 -9.30
CA ASP A 138 15.06 6.64 -7.90
C ASP A 138 13.63 6.37 -7.38
N ARG A 139 12.60 6.94 -8.01
CA ARG A 139 11.19 6.74 -7.61
C ARG A 139 10.74 5.29 -7.40
N PRO A 140 11.12 4.30 -8.24
CA PRO A 140 10.77 2.90 -7.99
C PRO A 140 11.38 2.32 -6.70
N PHE A 141 12.45 2.92 -6.17
CA PHE A 141 13.14 2.51 -4.95
C PHE A 141 12.73 3.34 -3.73
N SER A 142 11.75 4.24 -3.85
CA SER A 142 11.14 4.89 -2.69
C SER A 142 10.35 3.88 -1.87
N VAL A 143 10.13 4.16 -0.58
CA VAL A 143 9.45 3.24 0.33
C VAL A 143 8.05 2.84 -0.18
N PRO A 144 7.15 3.78 -0.59
CA PRO A 144 5.82 3.40 -1.05
C PRO A 144 5.87 2.50 -2.30
N TYR A 145 6.76 2.77 -3.26
CA TYR A 145 6.86 1.97 -4.48
C TYR A 145 7.47 0.60 -4.23
N ALA A 146 8.63 0.56 -3.58
CA ALA A 146 9.36 -0.68 -3.35
C ALA A 146 8.58 -1.65 -2.47
N VAL A 147 7.91 -1.16 -1.43
CA VAL A 147 7.11 -2.00 -0.53
C VAL A 147 5.78 -2.40 -1.18
N GLY A 148 5.12 -1.52 -1.94
CA GLY A 148 3.92 -1.87 -2.70
C GLY A 148 4.18 -3.00 -3.71
N ASP A 149 5.26 -2.89 -4.49
CA ASP A 149 5.71 -3.94 -5.41
C ASP A 149 6.07 -5.25 -4.68
N LEU A 150 6.77 -5.15 -3.55
CA LEU A 150 7.09 -6.31 -2.71
C LEU A 150 5.82 -7.02 -2.22
N VAL A 151 4.82 -6.27 -1.74
CA VAL A 151 3.55 -6.84 -1.28
C VAL A 151 2.85 -7.58 -2.42
N GLU A 152 2.75 -6.96 -3.59
CA GLU A 152 2.16 -7.60 -4.77
C GLU A 152 2.89 -8.90 -5.15
N ARG A 153 4.22 -8.88 -5.24
CA ARG A 153 5.02 -10.04 -5.64
C ARG A 153 4.85 -11.20 -4.66
N LEU A 154 4.95 -10.93 -3.36
CA LEU A 154 4.77 -11.94 -2.32
C LEU A 154 3.33 -12.48 -2.31
N ALA A 155 2.33 -11.63 -2.52
CA ALA A 155 0.93 -12.05 -2.64
C ALA A 155 0.68 -12.93 -3.87
N LYS A 156 1.39 -12.69 -4.98
CA LYS A 156 1.40 -13.56 -6.18
C LYS A 156 2.19 -14.88 -5.97
N GLY A 157 2.75 -15.10 -4.78
CA GLY A 157 3.59 -16.28 -4.50
C GLY A 157 4.97 -16.24 -5.17
N ARG A 158 5.41 -15.06 -5.64
CA ARG A 158 6.71 -14.89 -6.30
C ARG A 158 7.76 -14.52 -5.27
N LEU A 159 8.46 -15.54 -4.77
CA LEU A 159 9.60 -15.40 -3.88
C LEU A 159 10.89 -15.32 -4.69
N THR A 160 11.47 -14.14 -4.91
CA THR A 160 12.85 -14.06 -5.43
C THR A 160 13.50 -12.68 -5.34
N PRO A 161 14.85 -12.61 -5.31
CA PRO A 161 15.64 -11.55 -4.71
C PRO A 161 15.63 -10.25 -5.52
N LEU A 162 15.74 -9.12 -4.81
CA LEU A 162 16.07 -7.81 -5.37
C LEU A 162 17.55 -7.77 -5.80
#